data_AF-A0AAU2ENM6-F1
#
_entry.id   AF-A0AAU2ENM6-F1
#
_cell.length_a   1.000
_cell.length_b   1.000
_cell.length_c   1.000
_cell.angle_alpha   90.00
_cell.angle_beta   90.00
_cell.angle_gamma   90.00
#
_symmetry.space_group_name_H-M   'P 1'
#
loop_
_entity.id
_entity.type
_entity.pdbx_description
1 polymer ?
#
loop_
_entity_poly.entity_id
_entity_poly.type
_entity_poly.pdbx_seq_one_letter_code
_entity_poly.pdbx_strand_id
1 'polypeptide(L)'
;MPPTCGTSGLLADAIRHFPLVERRRPLARPLPERIQRLTDLAREADETDNLTSASAVHNLAALLAADQGLPVEARRLCREHADLYLRAQPLNGPLANRAMEPLVNLGSLEIRLGDGDKGLDLLNRLADAVTSRTDTALDGHPIPLHIEAARLPERLKAMPGRYG
;
A
#
# COMPACT_ATOMS: atom_id res chain seq x y z
N MET A 1 -42.59 -4.88 -33.68
CA MET A 1 -41.91 -3.98 -32.73
C MET A 1 -41.34 -4.83 -31.60
N PRO A 2 -40.02 -4.85 -31.36
CA PRO A 2 -39.49 -5.49 -30.16
C PRO A 2 -39.68 -4.57 -28.94
N PRO A 3 -39.92 -5.11 -27.73
CA PRO A 3 -40.03 -4.31 -26.52
C PRO A 3 -38.65 -3.82 -26.07
N THR A 4 -38.54 -2.54 -25.75
CA THR A 4 -37.36 -1.94 -25.11
C THR A 4 -37.31 -2.37 -23.65
N CYS A 5 -36.26 -3.11 -23.28
CA CYS A 5 -35.97 -3.46 -21.89
C CYS A 5 -35.59 -2.18 -21.13
N GLY A 6 -36.46 -1.76 -20.20
CA GLY A 6 -36.21 -0.61 -19.34
C GLY A 6 -35.22 -0.97 -18.24
N THR A 7 -33.93 -0.73 -18.49
CA THR A 7 -32.91 -0.68 -17.44
C THR A 7 -33.04 0.66 -16.69
N SER A 8 -34.11 0.85 -15.94
CA SER A 8 -34.27 2.03 -15.07
C SER A 8 -34.47 1.58 -13.63
N GLY A 9 -33.49 1.95 -12.80
CA GLY A 9 -33.43 1.64 -11.37
C GLY A 9 -32.01 1.24 -10.99
N LEU A 10 -31.40 2.01 -10.08
CA LEU A 10 -30.11 1.82 -9.38
C LEU A 10 -28.88 1.46 -10.23
N LEU A 11 -28.93 0.40 -11.04
CA LEU A 11 -27.86 -0.01 -11.95
C LEU A 11 -27.58 1.05 -13.02
N ALA A 12 -28.62 1.69 -13.58
CA ALA A 12 -28.44 2.76 -14.57
C ALA A 12 -27.79 4.01 -13.96
N ASP A 13 -28.15 4.35 -12.71
CA ASP A 13 -27.51 5.45 -11.97
C ASP A 13 -26.08 5.07 -11.58
N ALA A 14 -25.86 3.85 -11.12
CA ALA A 14 -24.54 3.31 -10.80
C ALA A 14 -23.62 3.30 -12.02
N ILE A 15 -24.07 2.86 -13.19
CA ILE A 15 -23.29 2.88 -14.44
C ILE A 15 -22.97 4.31 -14.87
N ARG A 16 -23.86 5.28 -14.62
CA ARG A 16 -23.59 6.70 -14.92
C ARG A 16 -22.49 7.29 -14.03
N HIS A 17 -22.40 6.85 -12.78
CA HIS A 17 -21.43 7.35 -11.80
C HIS A 17 -20.12 6.53 -11.80
N PHE A 18 -20.21 5.25 -12.15
CA PHE A 18 -19.13 4.28 -12.23
C PHE A 18 -19.17 3.57 -13.59
N PRO A 19 -18.84 4.28 -14.69
CA PRO A 19 -18.82 3.64 -15.99
C PRO A 19 -17.85 2.47 -15.95
N LEU A 20 -18.36 1.27 -16.27
CA LEU A 20 -17.58 0.03 -16.35
C LEU A 20 -16.70 0.07 -17.61
N VAL A 21 -15.74 1.00 -17.61
CA VAL A 21 -14.71 1.11 -18.63
C VAL A 21 -13.75 -0.04 -18.38
N GLU A 22 -13.52 -0.86 -19.41
CA GLU A 22 -12.45 -1.84 -19.39
C GLU A 22 -11.13 -1.10 -19.15
N ARG A 23 -10.64 -1.15 -17.92
CA ARG A 23 -9.29 -0.71 -17.60
C ARG A 23 -8.36 -1.75 -18.16
N ARG A 24 -7.87 -1.55 -19.39
CA ARG A 24 -6.72 -2.32 -19.90
C ARG A 24 -5.58 -2.15 -18.90
N ARG A 25 -5.40 -3.14 -18.04
CA ARG A 25 -4.28 -3.20 -17.13
C ARG A 25 -3.08 -3.59 -17.98
N PRO A 26 -2.00 -2.78 -18.02
CA PRO A 26 -0.78 -3.21 -18.68
C PRO A 26 -0.40 -4.59 -18.15
N LEU A 27 -0.09 -5.52 -19.05
CA LEU A 27 0.41 -6.83 -18.64
C LEU A 27 1.62 -6.61 -17.73
N ALA A 28 1.66 -7.33 -16.61
CA ALA A 28 2.82 -7.28 -15.74
C ALA A 28 4.06 -7.67 -16.57
N ARG A 29 5.20 -7.04 -16.27
CA ARG A 29 6.48 -7.45 -16.86
C ARG A 29 6.74 -8.94 -16.58
N PRO A 30 7.44 -9.65 -17.48
CA PRO A 30 7.84 -11.04 -17.26
C PRO A 30 8.48 -11.24 -15.88
N LEU A 31 8.19 -12.38 -15.25
CA LEU A 31 8.72 -12.72 -13.92
C LEU A 31 10.24 -12.54 -13.81
N PRO A 32 11.06 -12.99 -14.79
CA PRO A 32 12.52 -12.80 -14.72
C PRO A 32 12.93 -11.32 -14.62
N GLU A 33 12.28 -10.42 -15.38
CA GLU A 33 12.58 -8.99 -15.33
C GLU A 33 12.20 -8.36 -13.99
N ARG A 34 11.11 -8.84 -13.38
CA ARG A 34 10.66 -8.37 -12.06
C ARG A 34 11.63 -8.81 -10.97
N ILE A 35 12.09 -10.05 -11.02
CA ILE A 35 13.10 -10.59 -10.10
C ILE A 35 14.41 -9.82 -10.28
N GLN A 36 14.86 -9.62 -11.52
CA GLN A 36 16.10 -8.89 -11.80
C GLN A 36 16.05 -7.47 -11.22
N ARG A 37 14.97 -6.73 -11.49
CA ARG A 37 14.79 -5.38 -10.91
C ARG A 37 14.83 -5.39 -9.38
N LEU A 38 14.21 -6.38 -8.75
CA LEU A 38 14.18 -6.49 -7.30
C LEU A 38 15.59 -6.74 -6.73
N THR A 39 16.35 -7.63 -7.38
CA THR A 39 17.75 -7.91 -7.04
C THR A 39 18.63 -6.67 -7.21
N ASP A 40 18.45 -5.90 -8.29
CA ASP A 40 19.25 -4.70 -8.55
C ASP A 40 18.97 -3.60 -7.53
N LEU A 41 17.71 -3.39 -7.16
CA LEU A 41 17.34 -2.44 -6.10
C LEU A 41 17.85 -2.91 -4.72
N ALA A 42 17.86 -4.21 -4.46
CA ALA A 42 18.40 -4.75 -3.21
C ALA A 42 19.91 -4.53 -3.11
N ARG A 43 20.63 -4.74 -4.20
CA ARG A 43 22.07 -4.45 -4.28
C ARG A 43 22.35 -2.96 -4.09
N GLU A 44 21.60 -2.10 -4.79
CA GLU A 44 21.75 -0.64 -4.63
C GLU A 44 21.51 -0.20 -3.18
N ALA A 45 20.45 -0.72 -2.55
CA ALA A 45 20.14 -0.43 -1.16
C ALA A 45 21.27 -0.82 -0.21
N ASP A 46 21.87 -1.99 -0.41
CA ASP A 46 22.99 -2.50 0.40
C ASP A 46 24.28 -1.69 0.18
N GLU A 47 24.60 -1.35 -1.08
CA GLU A 47 25.82 -0.62 -1.44
C GLU A 47 25.79 0.86 -1.04
N THR A 48 24.61 1.49 -1.02
CA THR A 48 24.47 2.95 -0.89
C THR A 48 23.72 3.41 0.35
N ASP A 49 23.22 2.48 1.17
CA ASP A 49 22.30 2.75 2.29
C ASP A 49 21.06 3.57 1.84
N ASN A 50 20.63 3.37 0.59
CA ASN A 50 19.54 4.11 -0.02
C ASN A 50 18.18 3.56 0.46
N LEU A 51 17.60 4.27 1.43
CA LEU A 51 16.30 3.97 2.02
C LEU A 51 15.16 3.87 0.99
N THR A 52 15.22 4.62 -0.11
CA THR A 52 14.21 4.55 -1.16
C THR A 52 14.31 3.24 -1.94
N SER A 53 15.52 2.81 -2.28
CA SER A 53 15.72 1.50 -2.92
C SER A 53 15.31 0.37 -1.97
N ALA A 54 15.64 0.47 -0.68
CA ALA A 54 15.20 -0.51 0.34
C ALA A 54 13.68 -0.60 0.47
N SER A 55 12.98 0.54 0.49
CA SER A 55 11.51 0.60 0.54
C SER A 55 10.89 0.05 -0.75
N ALA A 56 11.48 0.35 -1.91
CA ALA A 56 11.04 -0.18 -3.20
C ALA A 56 11.19 -1.71 -3.27
N VAL A 57 12.26 -2.29 -2.72
CA VAL A 57 12.45 -3.75 -2.63
C VAL A 57 11.31 -4.40 -1.86
N HIS A 58 11.01 -3.89 -0.66
CA HIS A 58 9.95 -4.44 0.18
C HIS A 58 8.58 -4.37 -0.50
N ASN A 59 8.26 -3.22 -1.11
CA ASN A 59 7.01 -3.03 -1.83
C ASN A 59 6.89 -3.99 -3.03
N LEU A 60 7.93 -4.06 -3.87
CA LEU A 60 7.93 -4.93 -5.05
C LEU A 60 7.92 -6.41 -4.67
N ALA A 61 8.57 -6.80 -3.56
CA ALA A 61 8.53 -8.16 -3.04
C ALA A 61 7.10 -8.56 -2.64
N ALA A 62 6.39 -7.70 -1.91
CA ALA A 62 5.02 -7.95 -1.50
C ALA A 62 4.06 -8.06 -2.70
N LEU A 63 4.20 -7.16 -3.68
CA LEU A 63 3.42 -7.23 -4.92
C LEU A 63 3.73 -8.48 -5.75
N LEU A 64 5.00 -8.90 -5.78
CA LEU A 64 5.40 -10.12 -6.46
C LEU A 64 4.80 -11.36 -5.80
N ALA A 65 4.89 -11.46 -4.47
CA ALA A 65 4.26 -12.55 -3.72
C ALA A 65 2.75 -12.59 -3.99
N ALA A 66 2.07 -11.44 -3.96
CA ALA A 66 0.64 -11.34 -4.26
C ALA A 66 0.31 -11.86 -5.68
N ASP A 67 1.06 -11.42 -6.69
CA ASP A 67 0.84 -11.84 -8.08
C ASP A 67 1.16 -13.33 -8.33
N GLN A 68 1.94 -13.98 -7.46
CA GLN A 68 2.23 -15.42 -7.52
C GLN A 68 1.26 -16.27 -6.67
N GLY A 69 0.22 -15.67 -6.08
CA GLY A 69 -0.73 -16.40 -5.24
C GLY A 69 -0.15 -16.80 -3.89
N LEU A 70 0.78 -16.02 -3.35
CA LEU A 70 1.42 -16.20 -2.04
C LEU A 70 0.92 -15.11 -1.06
N PRO A 71 -0.36 -15.15 -0.63
CA PRO A 71 -0.98 -14.06 0.12
C PRO A 71 -0.47 -13.97 1.56
N VAL A 72 0.02 -15.07 2.14
CA VAL A 72 0.59 -15.05 3.50
C VAL A 72 1.91 -14.27 3.48
N GLU A 73 2.76 -14.56 2.51
CA GLU A 73 4.04 -13.90 2.28
C GLU A 73 3.86 -12.42 1.94
N ALA A 74 2.89 -12.10 1.07
CA ALA A 74 2.57 -10.71 0.74
C ALA A 74 2.15 -9.91 1.98
N ARG A 75 1.28 -10.48 2.83
CA ARG A 75 0.87 -9.84 4.09
C ARG A 75 2.04 -9.65 5.04
N ARG A 76 2.88 -10.68 5.20
CA ARG A 76 4.08 -10.61 6.05
C ARG A 76 5.03 -9.50 5.61
N LEU A 77 5.34 -9.44 4.31
CA LEU A 77 6.23 -8.42 3.74
C LEU A 77 5.68 -6.99 3.92
N CYS A 78 4.38 -6.78 3.70
CA CYS A 78 3.75 -5.48 3.97
C CYS A 78 3.84 -5.10 5.46
N ARG A 79 3.60 -6.04 6.38
CA ARG A 79 3.70 -5.77 7.83
C ARG A 79 5.11 -5.42 8.24
N GLU A 80 6.09 -6.24 7.88
CA GLU A 80 7.50 -5.99 8.20
C GLU A 80 7.97 -4.63 7.68
N HIS A 81 7.56 -4.28 6.46
CA HIS A 81 7.82 -2.97 5.88
C HIS A 81 7.19 -1.84 6.72
N ALA A 82 5.91 -1.93 7.04
CA ALA A 82 5.23 -0.91 7.85
C ALA A 82 5.90 -0.76 9.23
N ASP A 83 6.15 -1.87 9.91
CA ASP A 83 6.71 -1.90 11.26
C ASP A 83 8.11 -1.27 11.33
N LEU A 84 8.93 -1.44 10.27
CA LEU A 84 10.24 -0.80 10.18
C LEU A 84 10.16 0.72 10.30
N TYR A 85 9.21 1.34 9.61
CA TYR A 85 9.02 2.78 9.64
C TYR A 85 8.26 3.24 10.89
N LEU A 86 7.23 2.51 11.30
CA LEU A 86 6.43 2.85 12.49
C LEU A 86 7.26 2.84 13.78
N ARG A 87 8.38 2.10 13.84
CA ARG A 87 9.33 2.18 14.97
C ARG A 87 10.13 3.49 15.04
N ALA A 88 10.20 4.25 13.94
CA ALA A 88 10.99 5.48 13.85
C ALA A 88 10.19 6.74 14.27
N GLN A 89 9.17 6.60 15.10
CA GLN A 89 8.37 7.74 15.56
C GLN A 89 9.21 8.80 16.32
N PRO A 90 8.85 10.10 16.20
CA PRO A 90 7.74 10.64 15.42
C PRO A 90 8.04 10.68 13.91
N LEU A 91 7.05 10.34 13.07
CA LEU A 91 7.22 10.27 11.62
C LEU A 91 7.16 11.66 10.98
N ASN A 92 8.13 11.96 10.12
CA ASN A 92 7.99 13.04 9.15
C ASN A 92 7.17 12.57 7.93
N GLY A 93 6.73 13.49 7.07
CA GLY A 93 5.90 13.16 5.89
C GLY A 93 6.47 12.02 5.02
N PRO A 94 7.76 12.05 4.63
CA PRO A 94 8.37 10.97 3.86
C PRO A 94 8.37 9.59 4.55
N LEU A 95 8.64 9.52 5.86
CA LEU A 95 8.60 8.26 6.61
C LEU A 95 7.16 7.79 6.82
N ALA A 96 6.23 8.72 7.03
CA ALA A 96 4.80 8.42 7.11
C ALA A 96 4.28 7.81 5.79
N ASN A 97 4.66 8.37 4.64
CA ASN A 97 4.28 7.81 3.34
C ASN A 97 4.81 6.38 3.17
N ARG A 98 6.08 6.12 3.52
CA ARG A 98 6.68 4.78 3.43
C ARG A 98 6.07 3.79 4.43
N ALA A 99 5.65 4.25 5.60
CA ALA A 99 4.91 3.42 6.57
C ALA A 99 3.50 3.07 6.08
N MET A 100 2.82 4.03 5.43
CA MET A 100 1.42 3.88 5.01
C MET A 100 1.24 3.12 3.70
N GLU A 101 2.15 3.25 2.74
CA GLU A 101 2.08 2.54 1.46
C GLU A 101 1.84 1.01 1.61
N PRO A 102 2.62 0.26 2.43
CA PRO A 102 2.38 -1.16 2.60
C PRO A 102 1.05 -1.49 3.29
N LEU A 103 0.55 -0.61 4.17
CA LEU A 103 -0.74 -0.80 4.83
C LEU A 103 -1.91 -0.63 3.85
N VAL A 104 -1.83 0.33 2.94
CA VAL A 104 -2.79 0.48 1.84
C VAL A 104 -2.73 -0.71 0.88
N ASN A 105 -1.53 -1.25 0.63
CA ASN A 105 -1.36 -2.45 -0.18
C ASN A 105 -2.01 -3.69 0.44
N LEU A 106 -2.13 -3.80 1.77
CA LEU A 106 -2.89 -4.88 2.42
C LEU A 106 -4.38 -4.84 2.05
N GLY A 107 -5.01 -3.66 2.09
CA GLY A 107 -6.41 -3.51 1.66
C GLY A 107 -6.58 -3.85 0.18
N SER A 108 -5.66 -3.39 -0.65
CA SER A 108 -5.63 -3.72 -2.09
C SER A 108 -5.41 -5.21 -2.35
N LEU A 109 -4.67 -5.91 -1.49
CA LEU A 109 -4.45 -7.35 -1.56
C LEU A 109 -5.73 -8.13 -1.31
N GLU A 110 -6.50 -7.79 -0.27
CA GLU A 110 -7.77 -8.48 0.02
C GLU A 110 -8.76 -8.35 -1.15
N ILE A 111 -8.86 -7.15 -1.75
CA ILE A 111 -9.67 -6.92 -2.95
C ILE A 111 -9.23 -7.84 -4.10
N ARG A 112 -7.91 -7.98 -4.33
CA ARG A 112 -7.37 -8.85 -5.38
C ARG A 112 -7.63 -10.34 -5.12
N LEU A 113 -7.74 -10.73 -3.86
CA LEU A 113 -8.07 -12.10 -3.45
C LEU A 113 -9.58 -12.40 -3.51
N GLY A 114 -10.40 -11.42 -3.89
CA GLY A 114 -11.85 -11.55 -4.00
C GLY A 114 -12.62 -11.14 -2.76
N ASP A 115 -11.94 -10.69 -1.70
CA ASP A 115 -12.55 -10.22 -0.46
C ASP A 115 -12.58 -8.69 -0.43
N GLY A 116 -13.48 -8.14 -1.25
CA GLY A 116 -13.64 -6.69 -1.41
C GLY A 116 -14.10 -6.00 -0.13
N ASP A 117 -14.99 -6.64 0.63
CA ASP A 117 -15.54 -6.09 1.87
C ASP A 117 -14.45 -5.97 2.93
N LYS A 118 -13.63 -7.02 3.12
CA LYS A 118 -12.49 -6.97 4.04
C LYS A 118 -11.48 -5.91 3.62
N GLY A 119 -11.21 -5.80 2.32
CA GLY A 119 -10.30 -4.78 1.80
C GLY A 119 -10.79 -3.36 2.03
N LEU A 120 -12.08 -3.10 1.81
CA LEU A 120 -12.70 -1.80 2.06
C LEU A 120 -12.71 -1.45 3.55
N ASP A 121 -13.10 -2.39 4.41
CA ASP A 121 -13.09 -2.22 5.87
C ASP A 121 -11.68 -1.89 6.38
N LEU A 122 -10.65 -2.58 5.88
CA LEU A 122 -9.26 -2.29 6.22
C LEU A 122 -8.87 -0.85 5.86
N LEU A 123 -9.19 -0.41 4.63
CA LEU A 123 -8.86 0.94 4.16
C LEU A 123 -9.61 2.03 4.95
N ASN A 124 -10.88 1.80 5.29
CA ASN A 124 -11.66 2.72 6.11
C ASN A 124 -11.09 2.82 7.53
N ARG A 125 -10.76 1.69 8.17
CA ARG A 125 -10.12 1.70 9.49
C ARG A 125 -8.80 2.46 9.51
N LEU A 126 -8.00 2.34 8.46
CA LEU A 126 -6.77 3.13 8.32
C LEU A 126 -7.07 4.63 8.16
N ALA A 127 -8.02 4.99 7.30
CA ALA A 127 -8.41 6.38 7.07
C ALA A 127 -8.96 7.05 8.35
N ASP A 128 -9.82 6.34 9.08
CA ASP A 128 -10.40 6.80 10.34
C ASP A 128 -9.33 7.00 11.41
N ALA A 129 -8.41 6.04 11.53
CA ALA A 129 -7.31 6.09 12.50
C ALA A 129 -6.36 7.26 12.24
N VAL A 130 -5.97 7.47 10.98
CA VAL A 130 -5.13 8.63 10.59
C VAL A 130 -5.86 9.94 10.83
N THR A 131 -7.15 10.03 10.45
CA THR A 131 -7.95 11.26 10.60
C THR A 131 -8.19 11.60 12.08
N SER A 132 -8.44 10.58 12.90
CA SER A 132 -8.73 10.71 14.33
C SER A 132 -7.46 10.76 15.20
N ARG A 133 -6.28 10.52 14.60
CA ARG A 133 -4.98 10.39 15.28
C ARG A 133 -4.99 9.34 16.38
N THR A 134 -5.63 8.21 16.10
CA THR A 134 -5.74 7.08 17.01
C THR A 134 -5.01 5.87 16.44
N ASP A 135 -4.62 4.96 17.31
CA ASP A 135 -4.11 3.66 16.88
C ASP A 135 -5.23 2.79 16.29
N THR A 136 -4.83 1.81 15.49
CA THR A 136 -5.74 0.81 14.94
C THR A 136 -5.11 -0.57 14.98
N ALA A 137 -5.85 -1.59 14.54
CA ALA A 137 -5.32 -2.93 14.38
C ALA A 137 -5.76 -3.53 13.04
N LEU A 138 -4.82 -4.17 12.35
CA LEU A 138 -5.06 -4.89 11.09
C LEU A 138 -4.81 -6.38 11.29
N ASP A 139 -5.84 -7.21 11.09
CA ASP A 139 -5.84 -8.65 11.41
C ASP A 139 -5.21 -8.95 12.79
N GLY A 140 -5.64 -8.22 13.83
CA GLY A 140 -5.15 -8.40 15.20
C GLY A 140 -3.74 -7.84 15.48
N HIS A 141 -3.07 -7.24 14.50
CA HIS A 141 -1.77 -6.61 14.71
C HIS A 141 -1.93 -5.11 14.97
N PRO A 142 -1.39 -4.58 16.09
CA PRO A 142 -1.51 -3.17 16.41
C PRO A 142 -0.69 -2.33 15.42
N ILE A 143 -1.29 -1.26 14.91
CA ILE A 143 -0.66 -0.25 14.07
C ILE A 143 -0.66 1.06 14.86
N PRO A 144 0.48 1.47 15.43
CA PRO A 144 0.57 2.73 16.17
C PRO A 144 0.57 3.91 15.19
N LEU A 145 -0.56 4.59 15.08
CA LEU A 145 -0.79 5.75 14.20
C LEU A 145 -1.01 7.04 14.98
N HIS A 146 -1.07 6.98 16.31
CA HIS A 146 -1.01 8.17 17.12
C HIS A 146 0.29 8.93 16.81
N ILE A 147 0.15 10.19 16.40
CA ILE A 147 1.28 11.09 16.21
C ILE A 147 1.35 11.93 17.48
N GLU A 148 2.26 11.60 18.39
CA GLU A 148 2.65 12.56 19.43
C GLU A 148 3.37 13.73 18.75
N ALA A 149 2.83 14.93 18.90
CA ALA A 149 3.48 16.14 18.40
C ALA A 149 4.75 16.41 19.23
N ALA A 150 5.94 16.00 18.74
CA ALA A 150 7.20 16.36 19.35
C ALA A 150 8.28 16.75 18.34
N ARG A 151 9.00 17.84 18.66
CA ARG A 151 10.13 18.44 17.91
C ARG A 151 11.11 17.39 17.41
N LEU A 152 11.44 17.45 16.12
CA LEU A 152 12.49 16.62 15.50
C LEU A 152 13.83 16.75 16.26
N PRO A 153 14.47 15.63 16.67
CA PRO A 153 15.87 15.62 17.06
C PRO A 153 16.75 16.04 15.87
N GLU A 154 17.76 16.88 16.13
CA GLU A 154 18.70 17.45 15.12
C GLU A 154 19.31 16.42 14.17
N ARG A 155 19.42 15.14 14.58
CA ARG A 155 20.05 14.06 13.80
C ARG A 155 19.23 13.62 12.57
N LEU A 156 17.92 13.86 12.53
CA LEU A 156 17.06 13.53 11.38
C LEU A 156 16.78 14.73 10.46
N LYS A 157 17.16 15.95 10.87
CA LYS A 157 17.17 17.14 9.99
C LYS A 157 18.27 17.08 8.93
N ALA A 158 19.27 16.22 9.14
CA ALA A 158 20.44 16.08 8.28
C ALA A 158 20.24 15.16 7.06
N MET A 159 19.05 14.58 6.85
CA MET A 159 18.80 13.77 5.66
C MET A 159 18.51 14.70 4.46
N PRO A 160 19.37 14.75 3.43
CA PRO A 160 19.15 15.63 2.30
C PRO A 160 17.88 15.19 1.55
N GLY A 161 16.89 16.08 1.54
CA GLY A 161 15.74 15.98 0.67
C GLY A 161 16.17 16.03 -0.79
N ARG A 162 16.00 14.92 -1.51
CA ARG A 162 15.97 14.89 -2.97
C ARG A 162 14.82 14.01 -3.43
N TYR A 163 13.61 14.56 -3.36
CA TYR A 163 12.47 14.14 -4.17
C TYR A 163 11.72 15.42 -4.57
N GLY A 164 12.16 15.98 -5.69
CA GLY A 164 11.26 16.68 -6.61
C GLY A 164 10.69 15.68 -7.61
#